data_AF-A0A0N4U1U0-F1
#
_entry.id   AF-A0A0N4U1U0-F1
#
_cell.length_a   1.000
_cell.length_b   1.000
_cell.length_c   1.000
_cell.angle_alpha   90.00
_cell.angle_beta   90.00
_cell.angle_gamma   90.00
#
_symmetry.space_group_name_H-M   'P 1'
#
loop_
_entity.id
_entity.type
_entity.pdbx_description
1 polymer ?
#
loop_
_entity_poly.entity_id
_entity_poly.type
_entity_poly.pdbx_seq_one_letter_code
_entity_poly.pdbx_strand_id
1 'polypeptide(L)'
;MSQKFLKTFINRNPRNLELLGFQAPPKGYDLQVDRFQRSFIHKAQLVRLKNHTEAHLLHYKNGIVLTASTREKAVSNQLHSNIDVTAALNLGRILAIRCLMAGIHFVSIADNEEMIMENDHLKAFYDSMANEGVVLNEPPHIEHNYISDRNFLHDRYIVNHTRLDKTD
;
A
#
# COMPACT_ATOMS: atom_id res chain seq x y z
N MET A 1 -20.72 -37.47 -20.66
CA MET A 1 -19.24 -37.40 -20.63
C MET A 1 -18.79 -37.07 -19.21
N SER A 2 -17.93 -37.88 -18.60
CA SER A 2 -17.38 -37.59 -17.27
C SER A 2 -16.29 -36.54 -17.39
N GLN A 3 -16.41 -35.42 -16.66
CA GLN A 3 -15.37 -34.41 -16.56
C GLN A 3 -14.40 -34.78 -15.44
N LYS A 4 -13.10 -34.80 -15.75
CA LYS A 4 -12.04 -34.98 -14.76
C LYS A 4 -11.54 -33.61 -14.31
N PHE A 5 -11.58 -33.35 -13.00
CA PHE A 5 -11.00 -32.17 -12.38
C PHE A 5 -9.72 -32.53 -11.62
N LEU A 6 -8.80 -31.58 -11.51
CA LEU A 6 -7.60 -31.74 -10.69
C LEU A 6 -7.97 -31.61 -9.20
N LYS A 7 -7.31 -32.39 -8.34
CA LYS A 7 -7.48 -32.32 -6.88
C LYS A 7 -6.98 -30.99 -6.30
N THR A 8 -5.97 -30.39 -6.92
CA THR A 8 -5.29 -29.19 -6.43
C THR A 8 -5.15 -28.16 -7.54
N PHE A 9 -5.49 -26.91 -7.25
CA PHE A 9 -5.30 -25.77 -8.15
C PHE A 9 -4.13 -24.91 -7.66
N ILE A 10 -3.16 -24.64 -8.54
CA ILE A 10 -1.98 -23.84 -8.23
C ILE A 10 -2.10 -22.51 -8.97
N ASN A 11 -2.30 -21.43 -8.22
CA ASN A 11 -2.27 -20.07 -8.77
C ASN A 11 -0.84 -19.52 -8.74
N ARG A 12 -0.35 -19.06 -9.89
CA ARG A 12 1.00 -18.45 -10.03
C ARG A 12 0.99 -16.93 -10.09
N ASN A 13 -0.19 -16.30 -9.99
CA ASN A 13 -0.29 -14.84 -9.96
C ASN A 13 0.21 -14.30 -8.60
N PRO A 14 1.28 -13.48 -8.57
CA PRO A 14 1.81 -12.94 -7.32
C PRO A 14 0.79 -12.10 -6.55
N ARG A 15 -0.11 -11.41 -7.25
CA ARG A 15 -1.11 -10.51 -6.66
C ARG A 15 -2.37 -11.23 -6.16
N ASN A 16 -2.45 -12.55 -6.33
CA ASN A 16 -3.69 -13.28 -5.99
C ASN A 16 -4.04 -13.19 -4.50
N LEU A 17 -3.06 -13.40 -3.62
CA LEU A 17 -3.29 -13.35 -2.17
C LEU A 17 -3.57 -11.92 -1.69
N GLU A 18 -2.96 -10.91 -2.33
CA GLU A 18 -3.21 -9.50 -2.06
C GLU A 18 -4.67 -9.13 -2.38
N LEU A 19 -5.16 -9.54 -3.56
CA LEU A 19 -6.54 -9.27 -4.00
C LEU A 19 -7.59 -10.02 -3.18
N LEU A 20 -7.25 -11.20 -2.67
CA LEU A 20 -8.12 -11.95 -1.77
C LEU A 20 -8.09 -11.42 -0.32
N GLY A 21 -7.18 -10.50 -0.01
CA GLY A 21 -6.99 -9.97 1.36
C GLY A 21 -6.28 -10.94 2.31
N PHE A 22 -5.73 -12.06 1.84
CA PHE A 22 -4.98 -13.00 2.69
C PHE A 22 -3.52 -12.62 2.87
N GLN A 23 -2.97 -11.80 1.98
CA GLN A 23 -1.57 -11.37 2.09
C GLN A 23 -1.38 -10.48 3.32
N ALA A 24 -0.65 -10.98 4.32
CA ALA A 24 -0.23 -10.17 5.45
C ALA A 24 0.85 -9.16 5.01
N PRO A 25 0.77 -7.89 5.45
CA PRO A 25 1.89 -6.97 5.32
C PRO A 25 3.07 -7.46 6.18
N PRO A 26 4.32 -7.08 5.83
CA PRO A 26 5.48 -7.46 6.62
C PRO A 26 5.34 -6.91 8.05
N LYS A 27 5.37 -7.81 9.04
CA LYS A 27 5.32 -7.47 10.46
C LYS A 27 6.72 -7.16 11.00
N GLY A 28 6.78 -6.33 12.03
CA GLY A 28 8.02 -5.92 12.68
C GLY A 28 8.06 -4.42 12.96
N TYR A 29 9.18 -3.95 13.52
CA TYR A 29 9.40 -2.55 13.88
C TYR A 29 8.40 -2.02 14.91
N ASP A 30 7.84 -2.87 15.77
CA ASP A 30 6.77 -2.47 16.70
C ASP A 30 7.19 -1.40 17.70
N LEU A 31 8.49 -1.26 17.97
CA LEU A 31 9.06 -0.22 18.85
C LEU A 31 9.36 1.10 18.10
N GLN A 32 9.18 1.16 16.78
CA GLN A 32 9.44 2.37 15.99
C GLN A 32 8.16 3.19 15.80
N VAL A 33 8.31 4.52 15.85
CA VAL A 33 7.21 5.47 15.61
C VAL A 33 6.63 5.28 14.20
N ASP A 34 7.51 5.10 13.21
CA ASP A 34 7.12 4.98 11.79
C ASP A 34 6.73 3.55 11.37
N ARG A 35 6.24 2.71 12.30
CA ARG A 35 5.91 1.30 12.01
C ARG A 35 4.93 1.16 10.83
N PHE A 36 3.95 2.05 10.75
CA PHE A 36 2.94 2.05 9.69
C PHE A 36 3.53 2.36 8.31
N GLN A 37 4.63 3.12 8.25
CA GLN A 37 5.34 3.38 7.00
C GLN A 37 6.19 2.21 6.51
N ARG A 38 6.44 1.21 7.38
CA ARG A 38 7.25 0.01 7.08
C ARG A 38 6.39 -1.23 6.84
N SER A 39 5.21 -1.29 7.44
CA SER A 39 4.25 -2.39 7.29
C SER A 39 3.17 -2.03 6.27
N PHE A 40 3.41 -2.39 5.00
CA PHE A 40 2.50 -2.12 3.90
C PHE A 40 2.63 -3.19 2.81
N ILE A 41 1.62 -3.33 1.95
CA ILE A 41 1.73 -4.06 0.69
C ILE A 41 2.16 -3.09 -0.41
N HIS A 42 1.38 -2.01 -0.60
CA HIS A 42 1.61 -0.92 -1.53
C HIS A 42 1.70 0.41 -0.80
N LYS A 43 2.66 1.25 -1.17
CA LYS A 43 2.90 2.56 -0.55
C LYS A 43 3.12 3.65 -1.58
N ALA A 44 2.37 4.74 -1.49
CA ALA A 44 2.57 5.92 -2.31
C ALA A 44 3.56 6.87 -1.64
N GLN A 45 4.56 7.31 -2.40
CA GLN A 45 5.58 8.25 -1.94
C GLN A 45 5.77 9.37 -2.96
N LEU A 46 5.80 10.61 -2.47
CA LEU A 46 6.20 11.77 -3.27
C LEU A 46 7.69 12.08 -3.02
N VAL A 47 8.51 11.99 -4.06
CA VAL A 47 9.93 12.32 -4.04
C VAL A 47 10.14 13.67 -4.73
N ARG A 48 10.65 14.63 -3.97
CA ARG A 48 10.96 15.97 -4.47
C ARG A 48 12.46 16.08 -4.75
N LEU A 49 12.83 16.20 -6.03
CA LEU A 49 14.19 16.50 -6.46
C LEU A 49 14.33 18.00 -6.73
N LYS A 50 15.57 18.47 -6.94
CA LYS A 50 15.88 19.90 -7.15
C LYS A 50 15.09 20.53 -8.31
N ASN A 51 14.94 19.81 -9.43
CA ASN A 51 14.34 20.33 -10.67
C ASN A 51 13.06 19.60 -11.09
N HIS A 52 12.72 18.51 -10.39
CA HIS A 52 11.66 17.59 -10.78
C HIS A 52 11.01 17.01 -9.53
N THR A 53 9.71 16.79 -9.61
CA THR A 53 8.99 15.94 -8.67
C THR A 53 8.69 14.59 -9.31
N GLU A 54 8.77 13.54 -8.50
CA GLU A 54 8.46 12.17 -8.88
C GLU A 54 7.52 11.58 -7.84
N ALA A 55 6.55 10.80 -8.28
CA ALA A 55 5.66 10.03 -7.45
C ALA A 55 5.90 8.55 -7.72
N HIS A 56 6.00 7.76 -6.66
CA HIS A 56 6.32 6.35 -6.72
C HIS A 56 5.27 5.53 -5.99
N LEU A 57 4.88 4.40 -6.57
CA LEU A 57 4.16 3.34 -5.89
C LEU A 57 5.12 2.20 -5.59
N LEU A 58 5.39 1.99 -4.31
CA LEU A 58 6.31 0.96 -3.81
C LEU A 58 5.52 -0.28 -3.40
N HIS A 59 6.01 -1.47 -3.76
CA HIS A 59 5.60 -2.74 -3.20
C HIS A 59 6.66 -3.25 -2.23
N TYR A 60 6.24 -3.82 -1.10
CA TYR A 60 7.16 -4.22 -0.02
C TYR A 60 8.29 -5.16 -0.47
N LYS A 61 8.03 -6.02 -1.47
CA LYS A 61 9.01 -6.99 -1.98
C LYS A 61 9.69 -6.56 -3.28
N ASN A 62 8.95 -5.90 -4.17
CA ASN A 62 9.41 -5.67 -5.55
C ASN A 62 10.04 -4.28 -5.74
N GLY A 63 9.90 -3.39 -4.75
CA GLY A 63 10.29 -1.99 -4.90
C GLY A 63 9.27 -1.23 -5.74
N ILE A 64 9.73 -0.36 -6.64
CA ILE A 64 8.86 0.54 -7.41
C ILE A 64 8.05 -0.26 -8.44
N VAL A 65 6.72 -0.21 -8.35
CA VAL A 65 5.77 -0.85 -9.28
C VAL A 65 5.27 0.13 -10.33
N LEU A 66 4.88 1.33 -9.90
CA LEU A 66 4.42 2.41 -10.78
C LEU A 66 5.17 3.68 -10.44
N THR A 67 5.39 4.50 -11.46
CA THR A 67 5.97 5.84 -11.31
C THR A 67 5.10 6.85 -12.04
N ALA A 68 5.14 8.10 -11.60
CA ALA A 68 4.73 9.26 -12.37
C ALA A 68 5.77 10.36 -12.12
N SER A 69 6.38 10.90 -13.17
CA SER A 69 7.44 11.91 -13.01
C SER A 69 7.20 13.11 -13.89
N THR A 70 7.56 14.29 -13.38
CA THR A 70 7.63 15.52 -14.19
C THR A 70 8.75 15.47 -15.25
N ARG A 71 9.60 14.45 -15.24
CA ARG A 71 10.53 14.16 -16.34
C ARG A 71 9.82 13.63 -17.58
N GLU A 72 8.62 13.09 -17.43
CA GLU A 72 7.83 12.62 -18.56
C GLU A 72 7.36 13.83 -19.39
N LYS A 73 7.73 13.85 -20.66
CA LYS A 73 7.42 14.99 -21.55
C LYS A 73 5.92 15.29 -21.64
N ALA A 74 5.08 14.25 -21.62
CA ALA A 74 3.63 14.39 -21.63
C ALA A 74 3.09 15.16 -20.42
N VAL A 75 3.74 15.00 -19.26
CA VAL A 75 3.39 15.69 -18.02
C VAL A 75 4.01 17.07 -18.00
N SER A 76 5.31 17.18 -18.25
CA SER A 76 6.04 18.46 -18.18
C SER A 76 5.48 19.51 -19.13
N ASN A 77 5.06 19.12 -20.35
CA ASN A 77 4.47 20.04 -21.32
C ASN A 77 3.15 20.67 -20.87
N GLN A 78 2.45 20.06 -19.89
CA GLN A 78 1.17 20.54 -19.37
C GLN A 78 1.31 21.34 -18.07
N LEU A 79 2.52 21.42 -17.52
CA LEU A 79 2.79 22.09 -16.25
C LEU A 79 3.53 23.41 -16.48
N HIS A 80 3.20 24.42 -15.68
CA HIS A 80 3.95 25.67 -15.66
C HIS A 80 5.31 25.50 -14.96
N SER A 81 5.36 24.68 -13.91
CA SER A 81 6.55 24.37 -13.14
C SER A 81 6.59 22.87 -12.81
N ASN A 82 7.79 22.31 -12.67
CA ASN A 82 7.99 20.91 -12.34
C ASN A 82 8.14 20.66 -10.83
N ILE A 83 8.05 21.70 -10.00
CA ILE A 83 8.41 21.65 -8.56
C ILE A 83 7.30 22.21 -7.66
N ASP A 84 6.36 22.94 -8.24
CA ASP A 84 5.31 23.63 -7.50
C ASP A 84 4.28 22.67 -6.89
N VAL A 85 3.35 23.22 -6.12
CA VAL A 85 2.25 22.45 -5.52
C VAL A 85 1.35 21.86 -6.60
N THR A 86 1.18 22.57 -7.73
CA THR A 86 0.37 22.08 -8.85
C THR A 86 0.98 20.85 -9.53
N ALA A 87 2.32 20.77 -9.65
CA ALA A 87 3.01 19.58 -10.10
C ALA A 87 2.74 18.39 -9.16
N ALA A 88 2.82 18.59 -7.84
CA ALA A 88 2.52 17.54 -6.86
C ALA A 88 1.06 17.05 -6.97
N LEU A 89 0.10 17.97 -7.09
CA LEU A 89 -1.31 17.68 -7.30
C LEU A 89 -1.54 16.85 -8.58
N ASN A 90 -0.99 17.29 -9.70
CA ASN A 90 -1.19 16.61 -10.98
C ASN A 90 -0.46 15.25 -11.03
N LEU A 91 0.70 15.13 -10.38
CA LEU A 91 1.35 13.83 -10.20
C LEU A 91 0.51 12.86 -9.37
N GLY A 92 -0.15 13.33 -8.32
CA GLY A 92 -1.05 12.49 -7.52
C GLY A 92 -2.24 11.99 -8.35
N ARG A 93 -2.85 12.86 -9.17
CA ARG A 93 -3.88 12.45 -10.14
C ARG A 93 -3.39 11.38 -11.11
N ILE A 94 -2.24 11.62 -11.75
CA ILE A 94 -1.68 10.70 -12.73
C ILE A 94 -1.34 9.35 -12.08
N LEU A 95 -0.73 9.37 -10.89
CA LEU A 95 -0.40 8.16 -10.17
C LEU A 95 -1.67 7.39 -9.79
N ALA A 96 -2.72 8.07 -9.31
CA ALA A 96 -3.99 7.44 -8.97
C ALA A 96 -4.65 6.78 -10.18
N ILE A 97 -4.73 7.48 -11.33
CA ILE A 97 -5.24 6.91 -12.57
C ILE A 97 -4.43 5.67 -12.99
N ARG A 98 -3.09 5.73 -12.90
CA ARG A 98 -2.22 4.58 -13.20
C ARG A 98 -2.46 3.41 -12.24
N CYS A 99 -2.67 3.68 -10.95
CA CYS A 99 -2.99 2.66 -9.96
C CYS A 99 -4.31 1.98 -10.29
N LEU A 100 -5.37 2.75 -10.56
CA LEU A 100 -6.69 2.22 -10.91
C LEU A 100 -6.65 1.40 -12.21
N MET A 101 -5.94 1.88 -13.24
CA MET A 101 -5.74 1.13 -14.49
C MET A 101 -4.96 -0.17 -14.27
N ALA A 102 -4.03 -0.20 -13.31
CA ALA A 102 -3.31 -1.42 -12.92
C ALA A 102 -4.11 -2.32 -11.97
N GLY A 103 -5.32 -1.93 -11.57
CA GLY A 103 -6.14 -2.66 -10.60
C GLY A 103 -5.60 -2.59 -9.16
N ILE A 104 -4.94 -1.49 -8.80
CA ILE A 104 -4.47 -1.21 -7.43
C ILE A 104 -5.39 -0.13 -6.85
N HIS A 105 -6.16 -0.52 -5.84
CA HIS A 105 -7.19 0.34 -5.22
C HIS A 105 -6.82 0.83 -3.82
N PHE A 106 -5.97 0.07 -3.11
CA PHE A 106 -5.57 0.33 -1.74
C PHE A 106 -4.09 0.64 -1.70
N VAL A 107 -3.74 1.76 -1.06
CA VAL A 107 -2.37 2.24 -0.98
C VAL A 107 -2.14 2.87 0.39
N SER A 108 -1.05 2.50 1.06
CA SER A 108 -0.59 3.16 2.28
C SER A 108 0.14 4.48 1.98
N ILE A 109 0.08 5.40 2.93
CA ILE A 109 0.75 6.70 2.88
C ILE A 109 2.20 6.53 3.37
N ALA A 110 3.17 7.16 2.69
CA ALA A 110 4.57 7.09 3.10
C ALA A 110 4.96 8.06 4.21
N ASP A 111 4.28 9.20 4.31
CA ASP A 111 4.61 10.28 5.23
C ASP A 111 3.70 10.26 6.47
N ASN A 112 4.17 10.86 7.56
CA ASN A 112 3.37 11.01 8.78
C ASN A 112 2.27 12.07 8.59
N GLU A 113 1.15 11.90 9.29
CA GLU A 113 0.00 12.82 9.19
C GLU A 113 0.38 14.28 9.51
N GLU A 114 1.24 14.49 10.51
CA GLU A 114 1.79 15.81 10.85
C GLU A 114 2.55 16.46 9.68
N MET A 115 3.41 15.69 9.00
CA MET A 115 4.17 16.16 7.84
C MET A 115 3.26 16.52 6.66
N ILE A 116 2.15 15.79 6.49
CA ILE A 116 1.16 16.06 5.43
C ILE A 116 0.42 17.35 5.71
N MET A 117 0.09 17.62 6.98
CA MET A 117 -0.61 18.83 7.39
C MET A 117 0.27 20.09 7.28
N GLU A 118 1.57 19.97 7.52
CA GLU A 118 2.52 21.08 7.40
C GLU A 118 2.96 21.38 5.96
N ASN A 119 2.90 20.40 5.06
CA ASN A 119 3.45 20.51 3.71
C ASN A 119 2.36 20.49 2.63
N ASP A 120 2.09 21.66 2.06
CA ASP A 120 1.10 21.85 0.98
C ASP A 120 1.30 20.91 -0.21
N HIS A 121 2.54 20.54 -0.55
CA HIS A 121 2.81 19.62 -1.66
C HIS A 121 2.32 18.20 -1.35
N LEU A 122 2.55 17.72 -0.12
CA LEU A 122 2.12 16.39 0.30
C LEU A 122 0.61 16.34 0.42
N LYS A 123 0.01 17.37 1.04
CA LYS A 123 -1.44 17.50 1.14
C LYS A 123 -2.10 17.45 -0.23
N ALA A 124 -1.67 18.30 -1.17
CA ALA A 124 -2.24 18.32 -2.51
C ALA A 124 -2.05 16.99 -3.27
N PHE A 125 -0.92 16.31 -3.06
CA PHE A 125 -0.65 15.00 -3.64
C PHE A 125 -1.61 13.93 -3.12
N TYR A 126 -1.69 13.74 -1.79
CA TYR A 126 -2.55 12.71 -1.20
C TYR A 126 -4.04 13.02 -1.39
N ASP A 127 -4.46 14.27 -1.23
CA ASP A 127 -5.84 14.69 -1.50
C ASP A 127 -6.26 14.38 -2.94
N SER A 128 -5.37 14.64 -3.91
CA SER A 128 -5.64 14.31 -5.31
C SER A 128 -5.78 12.80 -5.55
N MET A 129 -4.96 11.97 -4.89
CA MET A 129 -5.09 10.51 -5.01
C MET A 129 -6.41 9.99 -4.45
N ALA A 130 -6.83 10.52 -3.29
CA ALA A 130 -8.11 10.19 -2.68
C ALA A 130 -9.29 10.62 -3.57
N ASN A 131 -9.21 11.82 -4.14
CA ASN A 131 -10.26 12.37 -5.02
C ASN A 131 -10.45 11.58 -6.32
N GLU A 132 -9.37 11.02 -6.89
CA GLU A 132 -9.46 10.15 -8.07
C GLU A 132 -9.98 8.73 -7.75
N GLY A 133 -10.14 8.39 -6.47
CA GLY A 133 -10.76 7.13 -6.02
C GLY A 133 -9.80 6.07 -5.48
N VAL A 134 -8.54 6.41 -5.23
CA VAL A 134 -7.61 5.50 -4.52
C VAL A 134 -7.83 5.61 -3.02
N VAL A 135 -8.03 4.47 -2.36
CA VAL A 135 -8.20 4.41 -0.90
C VAL A 135 -6.82 4.46 -0.25
N LEU A 136 -6.55 5.53 0.50
CA LEU A 136 -5.28 5.78 1.18
C LEU A 136 -5.14 5.00 2.50
N ASN A 137 -5.67 3.78 2.54
CA ASN A 137 -5.52 2.87 3.66
C ASN A 137 -5.63 1.42 3.14
N GLU A 138 -4.85 0.53 3.72
CA GLU A 138 -4.92 -0.89 3.38
C GLU A 138 -5.98 -1.59 4.24
N PRO A 139 -6.84 -2.45 3.66
CA PRO A 139 -7.74 -3.26 4.45
C PRO A 139 -6.95 -4.24 5.33
N PRO A 140 -7.45 -4.57 6.53
CA PRO A 140 -6.80 -5.57 7.36
C PRO A 140 -6.78 -6.92 6.63
N HIS A 141 -5.63 -7.59 6.64
CA HIS A 141 -5.53 -8.94 6.11
C HIS A 141 -6.41 -9.91 6.90
N ILE A 142 -6.99 -10.87 6.18
CA ILE A 142 -7.73 -11.98 6.78
C ILE A 142 -6.70 -12.92 7.41
N GLU A 143 -6.76 -13.07 8.74
CA GLU A 143 -5.87 -13.99 9.45
C GLU A 143 -6.17 -15.45 9.06
N HIS A 144 -5.11 -16.25 8.96
CA HIS A 144 -5.23 -17.68 8.73
C HIS A 144 -5.61 -18.36 10.05
N ASN A 145 -6.87 -18.75 10.17
CA ASN A 145 -7.42 -19.55 11.27
C ASN A 145 -7.92 -20.91 10.74
N TYR A 146 -8.28 -21.83 11.63
CA TYR A 146 -8.85 -23.13 11.24
C TYR A 146 -10.09 -23.01 10.33
N ILE A 147 -10.90 -21.97 10.54
CA ILE A 147 -12.10 -21.69 9.72
C ILE A 147 -11.72 -21.39 8.26
N SER A 148 -10.64 -20.64 8.03
CA SER A 148 -10.19 -20.23 6.70
C SER A 148 -9.28 -21.26 6.04
N ASP A 149 -8.42 -21.93 6.82
CA ASP A 149 -7.49 -22.95 6.35
C ASP A 149 -7.65 -24.22 7.20
N ARG A 150 -8.30 -25.23 6.63
CA ARG A 150 -8.54 -26.51 7.31
C ARG A 150 -7.27 -27.28 7.66
N ASN A 151 -6.11 -26.87 7.14
CA ASN A 151 -4.83 -27.45 7.50
C ASN A 151 -4.29 -26.92 8.84
N PHE A 152 -4.82 -25.80 9.37
CA PHE A 152 -4.44 -25.28 10.67
C PHE A 152 -5.04 -26.13 11.79
N LEU A 153 -4.22 -26.82 12.57
CA LEU A 153 -4.69 -27.65 13.70
C LEU A 153 -4.79 -26.87 15.02
N HIS A 154 -4.45 -25.58 15.02
CA HIS A 154 -4.46 -24.73 16.20
C HIS A 154 -5.09 -23.38 15.86
N ASP A 155 -5.88 -22.85 16.79
CA ASP A 155 -6.38 -21.48 16.76
C ASP A 155 -5.69 -20.68 17.87
N ARG A 156 -5.48 -19.38 17.63
CA ARG A 156 -5.06 -18.46 18.69
C ARG A 156 -6.21 -18.30 19.68
N TYR A 157 -5.94 -18.58 20.94
CA TYR A 157 -6.83 -18.24 22.04
C TYR A 157 -6.23 -17.09 22.85
N ILE A 158 -7.09 -16.25 23.41
CA ILE A 158 -6.65 -15.16 24.28
C ILE A 158 -6.14 -15.79 25.58
N VAL A 159 -4.84 -15.63 25.85
CA VAL A 159 -4.26 -15.99 27.15
C VAL A 159 -4.58 -14.85 28.11
N ASN A 160 -5.60 -15.04 28.95
CA ASN A 160 -5.87 -14.12 30.04
C ASN A 160 -4.85 -14.41 31.15
N HIS A 161 -3.95 -13.45 31.42
CA HIS A 161 -3.01 -13.58 32.52
C HIS A 161 -3.76 -13.81 33.83
N THR A 162 -3.55 -14.97 34.44
CA THR A 162 -4.12 -15.28 35.74
C THR A 162 -3.20 -14.78 36.84
N ARG A 163 -3.68 -14.64 38.08
CA ARG A 163 -2.81 -14.24 39.21
C ARG A 163 -1.61 -15.17 39.40
N LEU A 164 -1.68 -16.40 38.91
CA LEU A 164 -0.61 -17.40 38.97
C LEU A 164 0.55 -17.07 38.02
N ASP A 165 0.33 -16.34 36.94
CA ASP A 165 1.42 -15.98 35.99
C ASP A 165 2.34 -14.88 36.55
N LYS A 166 1.96 -14.27 37.68
CA LYS A 166 2.74 -13.23 38.37
C LYS A 166 3.62 -13.78 39.49
N THR A 167 3.69 -15.10 39.67
CA THR A 167 4.57 -15.73 40.65
C THR A 167 5.80 -16.28 39.95
N ASP A 168 6.70 -15.38 39.57
CA ASP A 168 8.12 -15.56 39.28
C ASP A 168 8.83 -14.22 39.64
#